data_AF-A0A7C7SPR7-F1
#
_entry.id   AF-A0A7C7SPR7-F1
#
_cell.length_a   1.000
_cell.length_b   1.000
_cell.length_c   1.000
_cell.angle_alpha   90.00
_cell.angle_beta   90.00
_cell.angle_gamma   90.00
#
_symmetry.space_group_name_H-M   'P 1'
#
loop_
_entity.id
_entity.type
_entity.pdbx_description
1 polymer ?
#
loop_
_entity_poly.entity_id
_entity_poly.type
_entity_poly.pdbx_seq_one_letter_code
_entity_poly.pdbx_strand_id
1 'polypeptide(L)'
;MYKKLFQDSTIYGLGAILIKSLAFFTLPIYTRIFTPEEFGVIEMFTTIGSLISIIMTMGLDSAQSYYFMEAKNKATHKIEEITTSILGLRMGIGVCVIGLVGALAPFVLDFAFNTEIPKLYLFLVSLSIFFANLISQSLEVFRLIY
;
A
#
# COMPACT_ATOMS: atom_id res chain seq x y z
N MET A 1 27.81 -13.43 -8.51
CA MET A 1 26.41 -13.66 -8.11
C MET A 1 26.19 -13.38 -6.61
N TYR A 2 26.89 -14.07 -5.69
CA TYR A 2 26.71 -13.88 -4.23
C TYR A 2 26.97 -12.47 -3.70
N LYS A 3 27.98 -11.76 -4.23
CA LYS A 3 28.29 -10.37 -3.80
C LYS A 3 27.14 -9.38 -4.10
N LYS A 4 26.45 -9.55 -5.23
CA LYS A 4 25.33 -8.69 -5.63
C LYS A 4 24.08 -9.00 -4.79
N LEU A 5 23.78 -10.28 -4.59
CA LEU A 5 22.71 -10.72 -3.69
C LEU A 5 22.91 -10.22 -2.25
N PHE A 6 24.14 -10.29 -1.74
CA PHE A 6 24.45 -9.78 -0.40
C PHE A 6 24.29 -8.26 -0.32
N GLN A 7 24.80 -7.52 -1.31
CA GLN A 7 24.66 -6.06 -1.38
C GLN A 7 23.19 -5.63 -1.41
N ASP A 8 22.38 -6.25 -2.27
CA ASP A 8 20.95 -5.96 -2.37
C ASP A 8 20.24 -6.32 -1.04
N SER A 9 20.52 -7.51 -0.48
CA SER A 9 19.94 -7.94 0.80
C SER A 9 20.30 -7.00 1.95
N THR A 10 21.54 -6.50 2.00
CA THR A 10 21.97 -5.54 3.02
C THR A 10 21.25 -4.21 2.85
N ILE A 11 21.10 -3.69 1.63
CA ILE A 11 20.43 -2.40 1.39
C ILE A 11 18.94 -2.50 1.76
N TYR A 12 18.23 -3.51 1.26
CA TYR A 12 16.81 -3.71 1.57
C TYR A 12 16.58 -4.06 3.04
N GLY A 13 17.44 -4.90 3.61
CA GLY A 13 17.37 -5.30 5.01
C GLY A 13 17.61 -4.13 5.97
N LEU A 14 18.66 -3.34 5.75
CA LEU A 14 18.94 -2.15 6.55
C LEU A 14 17.83 -1.10 6.42
N GLY A 15 17.30 -0.88 5.21
CA GLY A 15 16.16 0.02 5.00
C GLY A 15 14.93 -0.41 5.81
N ALA A 16 14.59 -1.70 5.77
CA ALA A 16 13.47 -2.23 6.54
C ALA A 16 13.67 -2.12 8.05
N ILE A 17 14.89 -2.36 8.54
CA ILE A 17 15.25 -2.19 9.95
C ILE A 17 15.10 -0.72 10.35
N LEU A 18 15.64 0.23 9.57
CA LEU A 18 15.56 1.66 9.86
C LEU A 18 14.12 2.15 9.98
N ILE A 19 13.24 1.74 9.05
CA ILE A 19 11.81 2.09 9.09
C ILE A 19 11.15 1.54 10.37
N LYS A 20 11.41 0.28 10.71
CA LYS A 20 10.86 -0.35 11.92
C LYS A 20 11.41 0.26 13.21
N SER A 21 12.70 0.60 13.24
CA SER A 21 13.32 1.29 14.37
C SER A 21 12.69 2.67 14.59
N LEU A 22 12.42 3.42 13.52
CA LEU A 22 11.75 4.72 13.64
C LEU A 22 10.34 4.59 14.23
N ALA A 23 9.57 3.58 13.82
CA ALA A 23 8.27 3.29 14.41
C ALA A 23 8.40 2.96 15.91
N PHE A 24 9.39 2.16 16.29
CA PHE A 24 9.67 1.82 17.69
C PHE A 24 10.02 3.06 18.54
N PHE A 25 10.86 3.96 18.02
CA PHE A 25 11.22 5.20 18.72
C PHE A 25 10.07 6.22 18.77
N THR A 26 9.09 6.11 17.88
CA THR A 26 7.90 6.99 17.89
C THR A 26 6.84 6.49 18.87
N LEU A 27 6.88 5.22 19.27
CA LEU A 27 5.93 4.64 20.21
C LEU A 27 5.86 5.39 21.55
N PRO A 28 6.98 5.74 22.25
CA PRO A 28 6.94 6.54 23.47
C PRO A 28 6.34 7.94 23.29
N ILE A 29 6.42 8.50 22.07
CA ILE A 29 5.84 9.80 21.74
C ILE A 29 4.32 9.64 21.66
N TYR A 30 3.83 8.63 20.94
CA TYR A 30 2.40 8.37 20.81
C TYR A 30 1.74 7.98 22.14
N THR A 31 2.37 7.13 22.95
CA THR A 31 1.80 6.71 24.24
C THR A 31 1.79 7.81 25.30
N ARG A 32 2.57 8.88 25.13
CA ARG A 32 2.53 10.06 26.01
C ARG A 32 1.45 11.06 25.60
N ILE A 33 1.18 11.17 24.29
CA ILE A 33 0.25 12.17 23.73
C ILE A 33 -1.18 11.63 23.71
N PHE A 34 -1.37 10.36 23.36
CA PHE A 34 -2.68 9.75 23.18
C PHE A 34 -3.06 8.87 24.37
N THR A 35 -4.35 8.85 24.67
CA THR A 35 -4.93 7.83 25.57
C THR A 35 -4.90 6.44 24.90
N PRO A 36 -4.96 5.35 25.67
CA PRO A 36 -5.04 3.99 25.11
C PRO A 36 -6.21 3.80 24.14
N GLU A 37 -7.34 4.48 24.38
CA GLU A 37 -8.54 4.42 23.56
C GLU A 37 -8.32 5.10 22.20
N GLU A 38 -7.77 6.31 22.18
CA GLU A 38 -7.44 7.03 20.95
C GLU A 38 -6.39 6.29 20.12
N PHE A 39 -5.37 5.74 20.78
CA PHE A 39 -4.34 4.95 20.11
C PHE A 39 -4.92 3.66 19.50
N GLY A 40 -5.84 2.99 20.22
CA GLY A 40 -6.55 1.83 19.70
C GLY A 40 -7.35 2.12 18.44
N VAL A 41 -7.96 3.30 18.34
CA VAL A 41 -8.68 3.73 17.13
C VAL A 41 -7.72 3.89 15.95
N ILE A 42 -6.56 4.54 16.16
CA ILE A 42 -5.55 4.75 15.12
C ILE A 42 -5.01 3.41 14.61
N GLU A 43 -4.67 2.49 15.50
CA GLU A 43 -4.16 1.16 15.14
C GLU A 43 -5.21 0.31 14.40
N MET A 44 -6.48 0.42 14.79
CA MET A 44 -7.57 -0.25 14.08
C MET A 44 -7.70 0.27 12.63
N PHE A 45 -7.69 1.59 12.43
CA PHE A 45 -7.70 2.16 11.07
C PHE A 45 -6.47 1.78 10.26
N THR A 46 -5.29 1.70 10.91
CA THR A 46 -4.05 1.24 10.26
C THR A 46 -4.16 -0.22 9.83
N THR A 47 -4.78 -1.07 10.65
CA THR A 47 -5.03 -2.48 10.34
C THR A 47 -6.04 -2.63 9.21
N ILE A 48 -7.18 -1.93 9.27
CA ILE A 48 -8.18 -1.90 8.19
C ILE A 48 -7.54 -1.41 6.89
N GLY A 49 -6.74 -0.35 6.97
CA GLY A 49 -6.02 0.18 5.82
C GLY A 49 -5.03 -0.82 5.23
N SER A 50 -4.33 -1.60 6.06
CA SER A 50 -3.44 -2.66 5.59
C SER A 50 -4.20 -3.74 4.82
N LEU A 51 -5.39 -4.13 5.29
CA LEU A 51 -6.27 -5.07 4.59
C LEU A 51 -6.77 -4.52 3.25
N ILE A 52 -7.22 -3.25 3.23
CA ILE A 52 -7.63 -2.56 2.00
C ILE A 52 -6.46 -2.51 1.01
N SER A 53 -5.24 -2.24 1.48
CA SER A 53 -4.05 -2.19 0.63
C SER A 53 -3.79 -3.53 -0.05
N ILE A 54 -3.86 -4.65 0.67
CA ILE A 54 -3.71 -6.00 0.09
C ILE A 54 -4.72 -6.22 -1.04
N ILE A 55 -5.99 -5.84 -0.80
CA ILE A 55 -7.06 -5.95 -1.80
C ILE A 55 -6.86 -4.99 -2.96
N MET A 56 -6.33 -3.79 -2.76
CA MET A 56 -6.07 -2.83 -3.84
C MET A 56 -4.85 -3.22 -4.69
N THR A 57 -3.82 -3.80 -4.08
CA THR A 57 -2.61 -4.22 -4.79
C THR A 57 -2.89 -5.43 -5.69
N MET A 58 -3.70 -6.40 -5.26
CA MET A 58 -4.07 -7.63 -6.00
C MET A 58 -2.90 -8.35 -6.71
N GLY A 59 -1.67 -8.26 -6.19
CA GLY A 59 -0.48 -8.82 -6.84
C GLY A 59 -0.04 -8.12 -8.13
N LEU A 60 -0.62 -6.96 -8.46
CA LEU A 60 -0.29 -6.21 -9.67
C LEU A 60 1.16 -5.73 -9.74
N ASP A 61 1.83 -5.53 -8.59
CA ASP A 61 3.26 -5.22 -8.57
C ASP A 61 4.09 -6.38 -9.18
N SER A 62 3.76 -7.61 -8.80
CA SER A 62 4.43 -8.80 -9.35
C SER A 62 4.13 -8.98 -10.84
N ALA A 63 2.88 -8.72 -11.25
CA ALA A 63 2.49 -8.76 -12.65
C ALA A 63 3.24 -7.69 -13.48
N GLN A 64 3.34 -6.46 -12.96
CA GLN A 64 4.08 -5.36 -13.58
C GLN A 64 5.54 -5.75 -13.80
N SER A 65 6.22 -6.20 -12.75
CA SER A 65 7.62 -6.64 -12.84
C SER A 65 7.81 -7.76 -13.86
N TYR A 66 6.96 -8.79 -13.85
CA TYR A 66 7.05 -9.92 -14.78
C TYR A 66 6.86 -9.49 -16.24
N TYR A 67 5.74 -8.84 -16.56
CA TYR A 67 5.41 -8.47 -17.95
C TYR A 67 6.34 -7.39 -18.49
N PHE A 68 6.81 -6.46 -17.65
CA PHE A 68 7.80 -5.47 -18.05
C PHE A 68 9.12 -6.13 -18.46
N MET A 69 9.62 -7.07 -17.66
CA MET A 69 10.86 -7.79 -17.99
C MET A 69 10.70 -8.67 -19.24
N GLU A 70 9.54 -9.31 -19.41
CA GLU A 70 9.24 -10.09 -20.61
C GLU A 70 9.24 -9.22 -21.87
N ALA A 71 8.58 -8.06 -21.84
CA ALA A 71 8.57 -7.11 -22.95
C ALA A 71 9.97 -6.56 -23.26
N LYS A 72 10.78 -6.25 -22.23
CA LYS A 72 12.16 -5.78 -22.38
C LYS A 72 13.06 -6.83 -23.06
N ASN A 73 12.84 -8.12 -22.78
CA ASN A 73 13.69 -9.19 -23.30
C ASN A 73 13.24 -9.74 -24.66
N LYS A 74 11.92 -9.86 -24.89
CA LYS A 74 11.37 -10.51 -26.10
C LYS A 74 10.84 -9.54 -27.16
N ALA A 75 10.85 -8.23 -26.88
CA ALA A 75 10.29 -7.18 -27.76
C ALA A 75 8.86 -7.47 -28.25
N THR A 76 8.08 -8.24 -27.47
CA THR A 76 6.74 -8.70 -27.84
C THR A 76 5.69 -7.60 -27.76
N HIS A 77 5.72 -6.82 -26.67
CA HIS A 77 4.78 -5.73 -26.41
C HIS A 77 5.52 -4.44 -26.06
N LYS A 78 4.92 -3.28 -26.34
CA LYS A 78 5.48 -2.00 -25.92
C LYS A 78 5.36 -1.87 -24.40
N ILE A 79 6.47 -1.51 -23.74
CA ILE A 79 6.53 -1.30 -22.28
C ILE A 79 5.49 -0.27 -21.80
N GLU A 80 5.25 0.75 -22.62
CA GLU A 80 4.22 1.77 -22.38
C GLU A 80 2.83 1.15 -22.28
N GLU A 81 2.47 0.26 -23.19
CA GLU A 81 1.15 -0.38 -23.25
C GLU A 81 0.88 -1.25 -22.02
N ILE A 82 1.88 -2.01 -21.57
CA ILE A 82 1.78 -2.83 -20.35
C ILE A 82 1.59 -1.93 -19.12
N THR A 83 2.40 -0.89 -19.01
CA THR A 83 2.36 0.02 -17.86
C THR A 83 1.02 0.77 -17.80
N THR A 84 0.53 1.26 -18.93
CA THR A 84 -0.79 1.92 -19.01
C THR A 84 -1.93 0.95 -18.70
N SER A 85 -1.86 -0.30 -19.16
CA SER A 85 -2.90 -1.30 -18.90
C SER A 85 -2.98 -1.66 -17.41
N ILE A 86 -1.83 -1.86 -16.75
CA ILE A 86 -1.77 -2.17 -15.33
C ILE A 86 -2.20 -0.95 -14.50
N LEU A 87 -1.80 0.26 -14.89
CA LEU A 87 -2.28 1.50 -14.27
C LEU A 87 -3.80 1.63 -14.37
N GLY A 88 -4.38 1.38 -15.56
CA GLY A 88 -5.83 1.40 -15.76
C GLY A 88 -6.56 0.38 -14.90
N LEU A 89 -6.03 -0.84 -14.79
CA LEU A 89 -6.58 -1.89 -13.92
C LEU A 89 -6.50 -1.48 -12.44
N ARG A 90 -5.37 -0.90 -12.00
CA ARG A 90 -5.18 -0.40 -10.64
C ARG A 90 -6.14 0.75 -10.31
N MET A 91 -6.36 1.66 -11.25
CA MET A 91 -7.38 2.71 -11.12
C MET A 91 -8.79 2.12 -10.98
N GLY A 92 -9.14 1.15 -11.83
CA GLY A 92 -10.43 0.46 -11.77
C GLY A 92 -10.66 -0.24 -10.43
N ILE A 93 -9.70 -1.05 -9.98
CA ILE A 93 -9.77 -1.73 -8.66
C ILE A 93 -9.85 -0.70 -7.55
N GLY A 94 -9.04 0.36 -7.59
CA GLY A 94 -9.05 1.41 -6.57
C GLY A 94 -10.41 2.08 -6.42
N VAL A 95 -11.03 2.50 -7.53
CA VAL A 95 -12.37 3.09 -7.53
C VAL A 95 -13.42 2.10 -7.03
N CYS A 96 -13.37 0.83 -7.48
CA CYS A 96 -14.27 -0.21 -7.01
C CYS A 96 -14.15 -0.45 -5.50
N VAL A 97 -12.93 -0.53 -4.97
CA VAL A 97 -12.69 -0.74 -3.54
C VAL A 97 -13.14 0.47 -2.74
N ILE A 98 -12.86 1.70 -3.17
CA ILE A 98 -13.34 2.92 -2.49
C ILE A 98 -14.88 2.94 -2.46
N GLY A 99 -15.54 2.60 -3.57
CA GLY A 99 -17.00 2.51 -3.64
C GLY A 99 -17.57 1.44 -2.70
N LEU A 100 -16.96 0.25 -2.67
CA LEU A 100 -17.35 -0.84 -1.77
C LEU A 100 -17.16 -0.47 -0.31
N VAL A 101 -16.02 0.14 0.03
CA VAL A 101 -15.71 0.58 1.39
C VAL A 101 -16.67 1.68 1.83
N GLY A 102 -17.05 2.60 0.94
CA GLY A 102 -18.09 3.60 1.21
C GLY A 102 -19.47 2.99 1.47
N ALA A 103 -19.85 1.95 0.73
CA ALA A 103 -21.13 1.24 0.92
C ALA A 103 -21.16 0.40 2.21
N LEU A 104 -20.03 -0.25 2.54
CA LEU A 104 -19.88 -1.09 3.73
C LEU A 104 -19.45 -0.29 4.97
N ALA A 105 -19.15 0.99 4.83
CA ALA A 105 -18.73 1.87 5.92
C ALA A 105 -19.59 1.78 7.18
N PRO A 106 -20.94 1.86 7.14
CA PRO A 106 -21.74 1.75 8.36
C PRO A 106 -21.56 0.39 9.04
N PHE A 107 -21.54 -0.70 8.27
CA PHE A 107 -21.37 -2.05 8.83
C PHE A 107 -19.99 -2.24 9.46
N VAL A 108 -18.93 -1.77 8.79
CA VAL A 108 -17.55 -1.87 9.29
C VAL A 108 -17.37 -1.02 10.54
N LEU A 109 -17.92 0.20 10.55
CA LEU A 109 -17.81 1.09 11.70
C LEU A 109 -18.59 0.56 12.90
N ASP A 110 -19.83 0.11 12.73
CA ASP A 110 -20.63 -0.42 13.85
C ASP A 110 -20.07 -1.74 14.40
N PHE A 111 -19.50 -2.58 13.53
CA PHE A 111 -18.88 -3.85 13.95
C PHE A 111 -17.52 -3.63 14.63
N ALA A 112 -16.68 -2.76 14.10
CA ALA A 112 -15.33 -2.54 14.61
C ALA A 112 -15.30 -1.53 15.78
N PHE A 113 -16.15 -0.51 15.74
CA PHE A 113 -16.15 0.58 16.70
C PHE A 113 -17.54 0.72 17.35
N ASN A 114 -17.62 0.50 18.66
CA ASN A 114 -18.81 0.84 19.47
C ASN A 114 -18.97 2.35 19.69
N THR A 115 -18.35 3.19 18.87
CA THR A 115 -18.26 4.64 19.01
C THR A 115 -18.62 5.28 17.68
N GLU A 116 -19.31 6.43 17.72
CA GLU A 116 -19.70 7.18 16.51
C GLU A 116 -18.48 7.84 15.85
N ILE A 117 -17.71 7.05 15.09
CA ILE A 117 -16.61 7.57 14.28
C ILE A 117 -17.15 8.05 12.93
N PRO A 118 -16.80 9.27 12.48
CA PRO A 118 -17.19 9.76 11.17
C PRO A 118 -16.75 8.82 10.02
N LYS A 119 -17.69 8.48 9.13
CA LYS A 119 -17.45 7.73 7.88
C LYS A 119 -16.33 8.33 7.01
N LEU A 120 -16.11 9.64 7.16
CA LEU A 120 -15.04 10.37 6.51
C LEU A 120 -13.65 9.78 6.80
N TYR A 121 -13.37 9.29 8.02
CA TYR A 121 -12.06 8.72 8.34
C TYR A 121 -11.75 7.46 7.53
N LEU A 122 -12.73 6.57 7.41
CA LEU A 122 -12.62 5.34 6.63
C LEU A 122 -12.45 5.63 5.13
N PHE A 123 -13.15 6.66 4.62
CA PHE A 123 -12.96 7.15 3.26
C PHE A 123 -11.56 7.74 3.04
N LEU A 124 -11.07 8.56 3.98
CA LEU A 124 -9.72 9.15 3.91
C LEU A 124 -8.62 8.09 3.94
N VAL A 125 -8.77 7.05 4.76
CA VAL A 125 -7.83 5.91 4.79
C VAL A 125 -7.82 5.19 3.45
N SER A 126 -9.00 4.89 2.90
CA SER A 126 -9.10 4.22 1.59
C SER A 126 -8.48 5.05 0.47
N LEU A 127 -8.71 6.38 0.50
CA LEU A 127 -8.16 7.32 -0.46
C LEU A 127 -6.64 7.44 -0.33
N SER A 128 -6.10 7.49 0.89
CA SER A 128 -4.65 7.57 1.11
C SER A 128 -3.93 6.32 0.60
N ILE A 129 -4.52 5.14 0.82
CA ILE A 129 -3.99 3.86 0.31
C ILE A 129 -4.02 3.80 -1.21
N PHE A 130 -5.09 4.31 -1.82
CA PHE A 130 -5.19 4.40 -3.27
C PHE A 130 -4.03 5.22 -3.86
N PHE A 131 -3.78 6.42 -3.32
CA PHE A 131 -2.65 7.23 -3.75
C PHE A 131 -1.29 6.59 -3.44
N ALA A 132 -1.14 5.93 -2.30
CA ALA A 132 0.08 5.21 -1.95
C ALA A 132 0.39 4.09 -2.98
N ASN A 133 -0.63 3.35 -3.43
CA ASN A 133 -0.49 2.32 -4.46
C ASN A 133 -0.09 2.89 -5.84
N LEU A 134 -0.55 4.09 -6.19
CA LEU A 134 -0.15 4.78 -7.43
C LEU A 134 1.30 5.26 -7.37
N ILE A 135 1.72 5.79 -6.23
CA ILE A 135 3.13 6.18 -5.99
C ILE A 135 4.02 4.94 -6.05
N SER A 136 3.61 3.85 -5.38
CA SER A 136 4.34 2.58 -5.38
C SER A 136 4.55 2.05 -6.81
N GLN A 137 3.50 2.06 -7.64
CA GLN A 137 3.60 1.64 -9.04
C GLN A 137 4.59 2.51 -9.82
N SER A 138 4.52 3.83 -9.64
CA SER A 138 5.39 4.77 -10.35
C SER A 138 6.87 4.52 -10.01
N LEU A 139 7.16 4.32 -8.71
CA LEU A 139 8.50 3.97 -8.25
C LEU A 139 8.98 2.62 -8.80
N GLU A 140 8.08 1.63 -8.87
CA GLU A 140 8.41 0.34 -9.47
C GLU A 140 8.75 0.45 -10.96
N VAL A 141 7.98 1.22 -11.73
CA VAL A 141 8.27 1.46 -13.15
C VAL A 141 9.62 2.15 -13.33
N PHE A 142 9.91 3.20 -12.54
CA PHE A 142 11.23 3.85 -12.57
C PHE A 142 12.36 2.87 -12.25
N ARG A 143 12.18 1.99 -11.27
CA ARG A 143 13.16 0.94 -10.91
C ARG A 143 13.39 -0.07 -12.03
N LEU A 144 12.39 -0.36 -12.86
CA LEU A 144 12.54 -1.33 -13.96
C LEU A 144 13.21 -0.72 -15.21
N ILE A 145 13.12 0.61 -15.35
CA ILE A 145 13.76 1.37 -16.44
C ILE A 145 15.27 1.49 -16.21
N TYR A 146 15.69 1.92 -15.01
CA TYR A 146 17.09 2.19 -14.63
C TYR A 146 17.79 0.99 -14.01
#